data_AF-A0A7C1LZA2-F1
#
_entry.id   AF-A0A7C1LZA2-F1
#
_cell.length_a   1.000
_cell.length_b   1.000
_cell.length_c   1.000
_cell.angle_alpha   90.00
_cell.angle_beta   90.00
_cell.angle_gamma   90.00
#
_symmetry.space_group_name_H-M   'P 1'
#
loop_
_entity.id
_entity.type
_entity.pdbx_description
1 polymer ?
#
loop_
_entity_poly.entity_id
_entity_poly.type
_entity_poly.pdbx_seq_one_letter_code
_entity_poly.pdbx_strand_id
1 'polypeptide(L)'
;MTISNDRKKLLNDIFSASFKSPNGMDALRFRADNEQFISELNQLEHLGYIERKNDRYFIKPLALAQLAKESPDVRSILHICSLVFALLRDIYKDNPGQKITVADISRNTNLPEDDVRVGLRIIIQTPILGSYINDFSRESAYVAPSESILKYKSFEDILQEIQEWGKCRDSQYRESKKLTRISPKYPLKQEISLSTSKTNWEAIENEYDVNKRSFGKKINFVSDSHKREIIFRDIEHSFELAFLGLSKPAVILAGGVIEELLRLYLKHNNISPPSNSFDNYIKTCEQNGLLKSGVSRLSDSVRHFRNLVHLSTEKTKKYTISKATAKGAVSSIFTIVNDF
;
A
#
# COMPACT_ATOMS: atom_id res chain seq x y z
N MET A 1 20.46 -16.36 -7.35
CA MET A 1 19.67 -17.36 -6.60
C MET A 1 19.18 -18.40 -7.58
N THR A 2 19.34 -19.67 -7.27
CA THR A 2 18.88 -20.76 -8.14
C THR A 2 17.46 -21.12 -7.73
N ILE A 3 16.48 -20.93 -8.63
CA ILE A 3 15.11 -21.42 -8.42
C ILE A 3 15.16 -22.96 -8.44
N SER A 4 14.40 -23.62 -7.53
CA SER A 4 14.32 -25.09 -7.51
C SER A 4 13.75 -25.63 -8.82
N ASN A 5 14.09 -26.87 -9.17
CA ASN A 5 13.61 -27.50 -10.40
C ASN A 5 12.08 -27.55 -10.47
N ASP A 6 11.40 -27.81 -9.34
CA ASP A 6 9.93 -27.83 -9.29
C ASP A 6 9.33 -26.46 -9.63
N ARG A 7 9.89 -25.38 -9.07
CA ARG A 7 9.43 -24.03 -9.37
C ARG A 7 9.71 -23.61 -10.80
N LYS A 8 10.85 -24.02 -11.36
CA LYS A 8 11.13 -23.81 -12.78
C LYS A 8 10.12 -24.53 -13.66
N LYS A 9 9.78 -25.78 -13.33
CA LYS A 9 8.75 -26.55 -14.02
C LYS A 9 7.40 -25.82 -13.96
N LEU A 10 6.94 -25.42 -12.78
CA LEU A 10 5.68 -24.66 -12.61
C LEU A 10 5.69 -23.35 -13.42
N LEU A 11 6.81 -22.62 -13.42
CA LEU A 11 6.93 -21.40 -14.22
C LEU A 11 6.86 -21.67 -15.72
N ASN A 12 7.49 -22.73 -16.21
CA ASN A 12 7.39 -23.14 -17.61
C ASN A 12 5.96 -23.57 -18.00
N ASP A 13 5.27 -24.29 -17.11
CA ASP A 13 3.88 -24.71 -17.32
C ASP A 13 2.94 -23.49 -17.40
N ILE A 14 3.07 -22.56 -16.45
CA ILE A 14 2.30 -21.30 -16.43
C ILE A 14 2.64 -20.45 -17.66
N PHE A 15 3.92 -20.35 -18.03
CA PHE A 15 4.36 -19.62 -19.21
C PHE A 15 3.76 -20.19 -20.49
N SER A 16 3.86 -21.51 -20.69
CA SER A 16 3.34 -22.18 -21.87
C SER A 16 1.82 -22.02 -22.00
N ALA A 17 1.09 -22.09 -20.88
CA ALA A 17 -0.35 -21.88 -20.85
C ALA A 17 -0.75 -20.41 -21.09
N SER A 18 -0.04 -19.46 -20.46
CA SER A 18 -0.29 -18.02 -20.60
C SER A 18 0.05 -17.49 -21.99
N PHE A 19 0.96 -18.15 -22.70
CA PHE A 19 1.29 -17.79 -24.07
C PHE A 19 0.20 -18.24 -25.05
N LYS A 20 -0.35 -19.44 -24.84
CA LYS A 20 -1.45 -19.98 -25.67
C LYS A 20 -2.78 -19.28 -25.43
N SER A 21 -2.97 -18.69 -24.24
CA SER A 21 -4.20 -18.03 -23.83
C SER A 21 -3.93 -16.56 -23.52
N PRO A 22 -4.42 -15.60 -24.32
CA PRO A 22 -4.19 -14.17 -24.07
C PRO A 22 -4.71 -13.69 -22.72
N ASN A 23 -5.64 -14.44 -22.14
CA ASN A 23 -6.29 -14.13 -20.89
C ASN A 23 -5.54 -14.71 -19.67
N GLY A 24 -4.39 -15.36 -19.84
CA GLY A 24 -3.67 -16.04 -18.75
C GLY A 24 -4.21 -17.44 -18.45
N MET A 25 -3.55 -18.11 -17.50
CA MET A 25 -3.86 -19.49 -17.08
C MET A 25 -4.89 -19.50 -15.93
N ASP A 26 -5.87 -20.40 -15.95
CA ASP A 26 -6.81 -20.58 -14.84
C ASP A 26 -6.06 -20.97 -13.54
N ALA A 27 -6.01 -20.06 -12.58
CA ALA A 27 -5.25 -20.24 -11.36
C ALA A 27 -5.90 -21.25 -10.41
N LEU A 28 -7.23 -21.30 -10.36
CA LEU A 28 -7.96 -22.23 -9.49
C LEU A 28 -7.75 -23.66 -9.96
N ARG A 29 -7.98 -23.92 -11.25
CA ARG A 29 -7.79 -25.24 -11.84
C ARG A 29 -6.32 -25.67 -11.74
N PHE A 30 -5.38 -24.80 -12.10
CA PHE A 30 -3.96 -25.13 -12.05
C PHE A 30 -3.48 -25.46 -10.63
N ARG A 31 -3.97 -24.75 -9.61
CA ARG A 31 -3.66 -25.06 -8.20
C ARG A 31 -4.25 -26.40 -7.77
N ALA A 32 -5.47 -26.72 -8.17
CA ALA A 32 -6.08 -28.01 -7.87
C ALA A 32 -5.31 -29.18 -8.50
N ASP A 33 -4.87 -29.01 -9.75
CA ASP A 33 -4.07 -30.02 -10.46
C ASP A 33 -2.62 -30.12 -9.93
N ASN A 34 -2.17 -29.18 -9.09
CA ASN A 34 -0.82 -29.12 -8.51
C ASN A 34 -0.87 -28.94 -6.99
N GLU A 35 -1.79 -29.63 -6.30
CA GLU A 35 -2.02 -29.49 -4.85
C GLU A 35 -0.75 -29.69 -4.00
N GLN A 36 0.14 -30.58 -4.42
CA GLN A 36 1.40 -30.86 -3.75
C GLN A 36 2.41 -29.70 -3.84
N PHE A 37 2.18 -28.73 -4.74
CA PHE A 37 3.06 -27.58 -4.98
C PHE A 37 2.44 -26.24 -4.56
N ILE A 38 1.39 -26.25 -3.73
CA ILE A 38 0.71 -25.03 -3.29
C ILE A 38 1.67 -24.07 -2.55
N SER A 39 2.59 -24.59 -1.75
CA SER A 39 3.61 -23.79 -1.06
C SER A 39 4.55 -23.09 -2.04
N GLU A 40 4.96 -23.78 -3.10
CA GLU A 40 5.82 -23.28 -4.16
C GLU A 40 5.12 -22.20 -4.98
N LEU A 41 3.85 -22.40 -5.34
CA LEU A 41 3.02 -21.42 -6.04
C LEU A 41 2.86 -20.14 -5.21
N ASN A 42 2.53 -20.28 -3.92
CA ASN A 42 2.46 -19.14 -3.00
C ASN A 42 3.79 -18.38 -2.93
N GLN A 43 4.91 -19.10 -2.95
CA GLN A 43 6.24 -18.47 -2.96
C GLN A 43 6.54 -17.79 -4.30
N LEU A 44 6.14 -18.36 -5.44
CA LEU A 44 6.30 -17.73 -6.74
C LEU A 44 5.48 -16.44 -6.87
N GLU A 45 4.24 -16.43 -6.35
CA GLU A 45 3.41 -15.23 -6.23
C GLU A 45 4.09 -14.18 -5.33
N HIS A 46 4.48 -14.58 -4.13
CA HIS A 46 5.09 -13.69 -3.15
C HIS A 46 6.41 -13.05 -3.65
N LEU A 47 7.25 -13.84 -4.31
CA LEU A 47 8.52 -13.39 -4.87
C LEU A 47 8.34 -12.57 -6.17
N GLY A 48 7.11 -12.47 -6.69
CA GLY A 48 6.79 -11.67 -7.87
C GLY A 48 7.21 -12.31 -9.19
N TYR A 49 7.33 -13.64 -9.24
CA TYR A 49 7.54 -14.37 -10.50
C TYR A 49 6.24 -14.54 -11.29
N ILE A 50 5.12 -14.66 -10.59
CA ILE A 50 3.78 -14.71 -11.15
C ILE A 50 2.86 -13.73 -10.42
N GLU A 51 1.77 -13.34 -11.07
CA GLU A 51 0.69 -12.59 -10.47
C GLU A 51 -0.63 -13.30 -10.71
N ARG A 52 -1.46 -13.35 -9.66
CA ARG A 52 -2.83 -13.82 -9.72
C ARG A 52 -3.78 -12.62 -9.82
N LYS A 53 -4.51 -12.51 -10.94
CA LYS A 53 -5.51 -11.46 -11.16
C LYS A 53 -6.76 -12.09 -11.77
N ASN A 54 -7.94 -11.81 -11.18
CA ASN A 54 -9.22 -12.38 -11.60
C ASN A 54 -9.18 -13.91 -11.76
N ASP A 55 -8.60 -14.60 -10.76
CA ASP A 55 -8.39 -16.05 -10.77
C ASP A 55 -7.58 -16.59 -11.94
N ARG A 56 -6.70 -15.77 -12.51
CA ARG A 56 -5.77 -16.17 -13.55
C ARG A 56 -4.33 -15.84 -13.21
N TYR A 57 -3.42 -16.76 -13.55
CA TYR A 57 -1.99 -16.53 -13.44
C TYR A 57 -1.44 -15.85 -14.69
N PHE A 58 -0.58 -14.87 -14.44
CA PHE A 58 0.22 -14.17 -15.43
C PHE A 58 1.70 -14.24 -15.04
N ILE A 59 2.56 -14.46 -16.03
CA ILE A 59 4.01 -14.42 -15.86
C ILE A 59 4.48 -12.96 -15.74
N LYS A 60 5.30 -12.69 -14.73
CA LYS A 60 5.98 -11.39 -14.57
C LYS A 60 7.32 -11.37 -15.31
N PRO A 61 7.85 -10.18 -15.69
CA PRO A 61 9.17 -10.07 -16.33
C PRO A 61 10.31 -10.75 -15.56
N LEU A 62 10.25 -10.76 -14.23
CA LEU A 62 11.23 -11.43 -13.38
C LEU A 62 11.37 -12.94 -13.69
N ALA A 63 10.26 -13.61 -13.99
CA ALA A 63 10.27 -15.03 -14.36
C ALA A 63 10.88 -15.26 -15.75
N LEU A 64 10.61 -14.38 -16.71
CA LEU A 64 11.22 -14.49 -18.05
C LEU A 64 12.74 -14.40 -17.98
N ALA A 65 13.25 -13.45 -17.18
CA ALA A 65 14.70 -13.29 -16.99
C ALA A 65 15.37 -14.54 -16.39
N GLN A 66 14.61 -15.34 -15.60
CA GLN A 66 15.10 -16.61 -15.08
C GLN A 66 15.01 -17.74 -16.12
N LEU A 67 13.91 -17.81 -16.87
CA LEU A 67 13.64 -18.90 -17.82
C LEU A 67 14.44 -18.77 -19.13
N ALA A 68 14.88 -17.56 -19.49
CA ALA A 68 15.59 -17.28 -20.75
C ALA A 68 16.85 -18.14 -21.00
N LYS A 69 17.50 -18.60 -19.93
CA LYS A 69 18.68 -19.46 -20.03
C LYS A 69 18.34 -20.85 -20.58
N GLU A 70 17.13 -21.33 -20.30
CA GLU A 70 16.73 -22.73 -20.51
C GLU A 70 15.65 -22.87 -21.58
N SER A 71 14.85 -21.82 -21.84
CA SER A 71 13.74 -21.85 -22.81
C SER A 71 14.02 -21.00 -24.05
N PRO A 72 14.14 -21.59 -25.26
CA PRO A 72 14.23 -20.86 -26.52
C PRO A 72 13.02 -19.96 -26.80
N ASP A 73 11.81 -20.38 -26.41
CA ASP A 73 10.59 -19.60 -26.61
C ASP A 73 10.64 -18.31 -25.79
N VAL A 74 11.11 -18.39 -24.55
CA VAL A 74 11.31 -17.21 -23.70
C VAL A 74 12.33 -16.26 -24.32
N ARG A 75 13.42 -16.77 -24.90
CA ARG A 75 14.41 -15.92 -25.60
C ARG A 75 13.81 -15.20 -26.80
N SER A 76 12.95 -15.88 -27.56
CA SER A 76 12.26 -15.30 -28.71
C SER A 76 11.34 -14.15 -28.27
N ILE A 77 10.60 -14.33 -27.19
CA ILE A 77 9.75 -13.28 -26.60
C ILE A 77 10.57 -12.11 -26.07
N LEU A 78 11.69 -12.37 -25.39
CA LEU A 78 12.57 -11.30 -24.92
C LEU A 78 13.15 -10.51 -26.09
N HIS A 79 13.50 -11.17 -27.19
CA HIS A 79 13.93 -10.48 -28.41
C HIS A 79 12.85 -9.56 -28.97
N ILE A 80 11.59 -10.02 -29.04
CA ILE A 80 10.44 -9.19 -29.41
C ILE A 80 10.34 -7.98 -28.48
N CYS A 81 10.42 -8.17 -27.16
CA CYS A 81 10.38 -7.08 -26.19
C CYS A 81 11.51 -6.06 -26.41
N SER A 82 12.72 -6.52 -26.75
CA SER A 82 13.86 -5.64 -27.02
C SER A 82 13.66 -4.79 -28.29
N LEU A 83 13.08 -5.36 -29.34
CA LEU A 83 12.74 -4.62 -30.56
C LEU A 83 11.66 -3.55 -30.30
N VAL A 84 10.58 -3.93 -29.61
CA VAL A 84 9.50 -3.00 -29.25
C VAL A 84 10.04 -1.90 -28.32
N PHE A 85 10.86 -2.26 -27.33
CA PHE A 85 11.48 -1.29 -26.43
C PHE A 85 12.33 -0.27 -27.18
N ALA A 86 13.17 -0.71 -28.12
CA ALA A 86 14.03 0.18 -28.90
C ALA A 86 13.20 1.21 -29.67
N LEU A 87 12.15 0.76 -30.38
CA LEU A 87 11.23 1.65 -31.08
C LEU A 87 10.55 2.64 -30.14
N LEU A 88 9.98 2.18 -29.01
CA LEU A 88 9.30 3.05 -28.05
C LEU A 88 10.25 4.11 -27.47
N ARG A 89 11.52 3.74 -27.24
CA ARG A 89 12.54 4.65 -26.75
C ARG A 89 12.87 5.73 -27.78
N ASP A 90 12.98 5.38 -29.05
CA ASP A 90 13.27 6.34 -30.11
C ASP A 90 12.08 7.28 -30.37
N ILE A 91 10.85 6.75 -30.37
CA ILE A 91 9.63 7.58 -30.41
C ILE A 91 9.60 8.59 -29.26
N TYR A 92 9.97 8.17 -28.05
CA TYR A 92 10.00 9.10 -26.91
C TYR A 92 11.03 10.22 -27.09
N LYS A 93 12.21 9.91 -27.63
CA LYS A 93 13.25 10.93 -27.89
C LYS A 93 12.79 11.94 -28.94
N ASP A 94 12.16 11.47 -29.99
CA ASP A 94 11.74 12.31 -31.11
C ASP A 94 10.47 13.09 -30.77
N ASN A 95 9.53 12.46 -30.05
CA ASN A 95 8.20 12.99 -29.77
C ASN A 95 7.70 12.57 -28.36
N PRO A 96 8.17 13.23 -27.29
CA PRO A 96 7.77 12.89 -25.93
C PRO A 96 6.26 12.84 -25.71
N GLY A 97 5.76 11.75 -25.14
CA GLY A 97 4.33 11.56 -24.85
C GLY A 97 3.47 11.15 -26.05
N GLN A 98 4.04 10.99 -27.24
CA GLN A 98 3.31 10.50 -28.42
C GLN A 98 2.76 9.09 -28.15
N LYS A 99 1.49 8.90 -28.52
CA LYS A 99 0.83 7.59 -28.53
C LYS A 99 1.17 6.87 -29.83
N ILE A 100 1.45 5.58 -29.75
CA ILE A 100 1.65 4.71 -30.90
C ILE A 100 0.76 3.47 -30.81
N THR A 101 0.13 3.09 -31.93
CA THR A 101 -0.78 1.93 -31.99
C THR A 101 -0.01 0.62 -32.16
N VAL A 102 -0.68 -0.52 -31.90
CA VAL A 102 -0.11 -1.86 -32.14
C VAL A 102 0.25 -2.03 -33.63
N ALA A 103 -0.60 -1.59 -34.55
CA ALA A 103 -0.37 -1.66 -35.99
C ALA A 103 0.85 -0.83 -36.41
N ASP A 104 1.04 0.36 -35.83
CA ASP A 104 2.22 1.18 -36.08
C ASP A 104 3.50 0.51 -35.58
N ILE A 105 3.48 -0.08 -34.38
CA ILE A 105 4.63 -0.82 -33.85
C ILE A 105 4.97 -1.99 -34.76
N SER A 106 3.97 -2.76 -35.19
CA SER A 106 4.15 -3.89 -36.13
C SER A 106 4.84 -3.45 -37.42
N ARG A 107 4.34 -2.38 -38.06
CA ARG A 107 4.96 -1.82 -39.28
C ARG A 107 6.39 -1.34 -39.07
N ASN A 108 6.67 -0.63 -37.97
CA ASN A 108 8.00 -0.06 -37.72
C ASN A 108 9.04 -1.09 -37.26
N THR A 109 8.59 -2.20 -36.65
CA THR A 109 9.48 -3.30 -36.22
C THR A 109 9.54 -4.47 -37.20
N ASN A 110 8.68 -4.48 -38.22
CA ASN A 110 8.46 -5.62 -39.11
C ASN A 110 8.12 -6.92 -38.36
N LEU A 111 7.39 -6.80 -37.24
CA LEU A 111 6.90 -7.92 -36.45
C LEU A 111 5.41 -8.17 -36.73
N PRO A 112 4.93 -9.42 -36.71
CA PRO A 112 3.50 -9.70 -36.68
C PRO A 112 2.81 -8.97 -35.52
N GLU A 113 1.59 -8.47 -35.72
CA GLU A 113 0.87 -7.77 -34.66
C GLU A 113 0.68 -8.63 -33.40
N ASP A 114 0.48 -9.95 -33.56
CA ASP A 114 0.33 -10.86 -32.42
C ASP A 114 1.60 -10.94 -31.56
N ASP A 115 2.78 -10.94 -32.20
CA ASP A 115 4.05 -10.87 -31.49
C ASP A 115 4.21 -9.54 -30.77
N VAL A 116 3.82 -8.42 -31.41
CA VAL A 116 3.81 -7.10 -30.77
C VAL A 116 2.89 -7.10 -29.54
N ARG A 117 1.68 -7.68 -29.63
CA ARG A 117 0.74 -7.78 -28.51
C ARG A 117 1.34 -8.58 -27.35
N VAL A 118 2.04 -9.68 -27.64
CA VAL A 118 2.77 -10.48 -26.64
C VAL A 118 3.83 -9.61 -25.96
N GLY A 119 4.68 -8.94 -26.73
CA GLY A 119 5.76 -8.10 -26.19
C GLY A 119 5.20 -6.97 -25.31
N LEU A 120 4.15 -6.30 -25.78
CA LEU A 120 3.50 -5.21 -25.03
C LEU A 120 2.90 -5.68 -23.70
N ARG A 121 2.30 -6.87 -23.63
CA ARG A 121 1.78 -7.44 -22.36
C ARG A 121 2.86 -7.62 -21.29
N ILE A 122 4.11 -7.79 -21.70
CA ILE A 122 5.24 -7.88 -20.77
C ILE A 122 5.74 -6.47 -20.46
N ILE A 123 5.89 -5.61 -21.47
CA ILE A 123 6.37 -4.23 -21.32
C ILE A 123 5.46 -3.40 -20.41
N ILE A 124 4.13 -3.56 -20.45
CA ILE A 124 3.21 -2.80 -19.59
C ILE A 124 3.40 -3.08 -18.09
N GLN A 125 4.08 -4.17 -17.75
CA GLN A 125 4.40 -4.53 -16.37
C GLN A 125 5.67 -3.82 -15.86
N THR A 126 6.28 -2.99 -16.70
CA THR A 126 7.49 -2.20 -16.41
C THR A 126 7.12 -0.71 -16.26
N PRO A 127 7.94 0.10 -15.56
CA PRO A 127 7.61 1.49 -15.27
C PRO A 127 7.88 2.48 -16.43
N ILE A 128 8.06 1.98 -17.66
CA ILE A 128 8.53 2.79 -18.81
C ILE A 128 7.39 3.40 -19.66
N LEU A 129 6.14 3.11 -19.33
CA LEU A 129 4.97 3.65 -20.03
C LEU A 129 4.25 4.70 -19.17
N GLY A 130 3.79 5.77 -19.80
CA GLY A 130 3.01 6.83 -19.16
C GLY A 130 1.51 6.64 -19.32
N SER A 131 1.07 6.02 -20.41
CA SER A 131 -0.32 5.61 -20.62
C SER A 131 -0.42 4.44 -21.59
N TYR A 132 -1.47 3.63 -21.47
CA TYR A 132 -1.74 2.50 -22.37
C TYR A 132 -3.20 2.02 -22.24
N ILE A 133 -3.66 1.24 -23.22
CA ILE A 133 -4.93 0.50 -23.14
C ILE A 133 -4.64 -0.92 -22.61
N ASN A 134 -5.41 -1.38 -21.62
CA ASN A 134 -5.23 -2.71 -21.01
C ASN A 134 -5.55 -3.88 -21.95
N ASP A 135 -6.36 -3.63 -22.98
CA ASP A 135 -6.85 -4.62 -23.92
C ASP A 135 -6.24 -4.40 -25.31
N PHE A 136 -5.15 -5.12 -25.58
CA PHE A 136 -4.44 -5.09 -26.86
C PHE A 136 -5.13 -5.87 -27.99
N SER A 137 -6.29 -6.48 -27.75
CA SER A 137 -7.09 -7.09 -28.82
C SER A 137 -7.79 -6.05 -29.70
N ARG A 138 -7.94 -4.82 -29.20
CA ARG A 138 -8.56 -3.72 -29.93
C ARG A 138 -7.63 -3.19 -31.01
N GLU A 139 -8.19 -2.90 -32.18
CA GLU A 139 -7.46 -2.26 -33.28
C GLU A 139 -6.90 -0.89 -32.87
N SER A 140 -7.65 -0.15 -32.06
CA SER A 140 -7.24 1.16 -31.52
C SER A 140 -6.31 1.07 -30.30
N ALA A 141 -5.79 -0.13 -29.95
CA ALA A 141 -4.94 -0.28 -28.79
C ALA A 141 -3.62 0.48 -28.99
N TYR A 142 -3.22 1.25 -27.98
CA TYR A 142 -2.03 2.09 -28.03
C TYR A 142 -1.23 2.02 -26.73
N VAL A 143 0.02 2.45 -26.82
CA VAL A 143 0.89 2.76 -25.69
C VAL A 143 1.53 4.14 -25.87
N ALA A 144 1.91 4.79 -24.78
CA ALA A 144 2.73 6.00 -24.79
C ALA A 144 3.91 5.81 -23.82
N PRO A 145 5.16 5.88 -24.30
CA PRO A 145 6.33 5.80 -23.42
C PRO A 145 6.39 7.00 -22.46
N SER A 146 6.92 6.79 -21.25
CA SER A 146 7.20 7.84 -20.26
C SER A 146 8.68 8.18 -20.22
N GLU A 147 9.03 9.28 -19.55
CA GLU A 147 10.43 9.70 -19.33
C GLU A 147 11.31 8.60 -18.73
N SER A 148 10.73 7.73 -17.89
CA SER A 148 11.41 6.59 -17.29
C SER A 148 12.08 5.66 -18.31
N ILE A 149 11.62 5.64 -19.57
CA ILE A 149 12.24 4.83 -20.63
C ILE A 149 13.69 5.25 -20.92
N LEU A 150 14.04 6.52 -20.69
CA LEU A 150 15.38 7.06 -20.95
C LEU A 150 16.43 6.57 -19.93
N LYS A 151 15.99 6.11 -18.76
CA LYS A 151 16.87 5.51 -17.72
C LYS A 151 17.59 4.26 -18.23
N TYR A 152 17.01 3.56 -19.20
CA TYR A 152 17.47 2.27 -19.68
C TYR A 152 18.03 2.40 -21.10
N LYS A 153 19.13 1.68 -21.39
CA LYS A 153 19.69 1.62 -22.74
C LYS A 153 19.04 0.51 -23.56
N SER A 154 18.70 -0.60 -22.91
CA SER A 154 18.01 -1.74 -23.52
C SER A 154 16.94 -2.34 -22.60
N PHE A 155 16.16 -3.29 -23.13
CA PHE A 155 15.17 -4.00 -22.32
C PHE A 155 15.83 -4.92 -21.29
N GLU A 156 17.02 -5.43 -21.58
CA GLU A 156 17.82 -6.24 -20.66
C GLU A 156 18.22 -5.46 -19.41
N ASP A 157 18.50 -4.15 -19.51
CA ASP A 157 18.77 -3.30 -18.34
C ASP A 157 17.58 -3.29 -17.37
N ILE A 158 16.34 -3.27 -17.90
CA ILE A 158 15.11 -3.33 -17.11
C ILE A 158 15.02 -4.69 -16.40
N LEU A 159 15.27 -5.78 -17.11
CA LEU A 159 15.25 -7.12 -16.53
C LEU A 159 16.30 -7.28 -15.43
N GLN A 160 17.49 -6.71 -15.62
CA GLN A 160 18.54 -6.71 -14.61
C GLN A 160 18.12 -5.96 -13.34
N GLU A 161 17.57 -4.74 -13.46
CA GLU A 161 17.08 -4.00 -12.29
C GLU A 161 15.95 -4.75 -11.57
N ILE A 162 15.01 -5.34 -12.32
CA ILE A 162 13.94 -6.17 -11.76
C ILE A 162 14.51 -7.39 -11.01
N GLN A 163 15.55 -8.04 -11.54
CA GLN A 163 16.24 -9.14 -10.88
C GLN A 163 16.94 -8.69 -9.59
N GLU A 164 17.57 -7.52 -9.58
CA GLU A 164 18.21 -6.95 -8.39
C GLU A 164 17.19 -6.66 -7.29
N TRP A 165 16.05 -6.06 -7.64
CA TRP A 165 14.94 -5.85 -6.70
C TRP A 165 14.34 -7.16 -6.19
N GLY A 166 14.26 -8.18 -7.05
CA GLY A 166 13.84 -9.53 -6.68
C GLY A 166 14.76 -10.16 -5.63
N LYS A 167 16.09 -9.98 -5.75
CA LYS A 167 17.07 -10.44 -4.75
C LYS A 167 16.86 -9.73 -3.40
N CYS A 168 16.62 -8.42 -3.42
CA CYS A 168 16.34 -7.66 -2.20
C CYS A 168 15.06 -8.15 -1.50
N ARG A 169 13.96 -8.38 -2.25
CA ARG A 169 12.72 -8.92 -1.68
C ARG A 169 12.91 -10.30 -1.04
N ASP A 170 13.65 -11.21 -1.70
CA ASP A 170 13.93 -12.53 -1.13
C ASP A 170 14.74 -12.42 0.17
N SER A 171 15.75 -11.53 0.22
CA SER A 171 16.52 -11.32 1.46
C SER A 171 15.63 -10.82 2.60
N GLN A 172 14.75 -9.85 2.34
CA GLN A 172 13.80 -9.33 3.33
C GLN A 172 12.80 -10.40 3.78
N TYR A 173 12.33 -11.24 2.85
CA TYR A 173 11.42 -12.34 3.18
C TYR A 173 12.11 -13.41 4.05
N ARG A 174 13.36 -13.76 3.75
CA ARG A 174 14.11 -14.71 4.60
C ARG A 174 14.38 -14.12 5.98
N GLU A 175 14.67 -12.83 6.05
CA GLU A 175 14.88 -12.12 7.32
C GLU A 175 13.60 -12.07 8.15
N SER A 176 12.46 -11.71 7.55
CA SER A 176 11.17 -11.74 8.24
C SER A 176 10.81 -13.15 8.72
N LYS A 177 11.06 -14.18 7.91
CA LYS A 177 10.86 -15.58 8.31
C LYS A 177 11.80 -16.02 9.43
N LYS A 178 13.06 -15.56 9.44
CA LYS A 178 13.98 -15.79 10.57
C LYS A 178 13.47 -15.10 11.84
N LEU A 179 13.00 -13.86 11.74
CA LEU A 179 12.44 -13.12 12.87
C LEU A 179 11.19 -13.79 13.44
N THR A 180 10.33 -14.37 12.60
CA THR A 180 9.17 -15.17 13.09
C THR A 180 9.55 -16.51 13.73
N ARG A 181 10.77 -17.03 13.48
CA ARG A 181 11.28 -18.28 14.09
C ARG A 181 12.08 -18.05 15.36
N ILE A 182 12.62 -16.85 15.54
CA ILE A 182 13.11 -16.42 16.84
C ILE A 182 11.85 -16.16 17.66
N SER A 183 11.29 -17.19 18.29
CA SER A 183 10.36 -16.99 19.40
C SER A 183 11.03 -15.97 20.32
N PRO A 184 10.43 -14.80 20.56
CA PRO A 184 11.03 -13.81 21.42
C PRO A 184 11.37 -14.49 22.74
N LYS A 185 12.67 -14.55 23.09
CA LYS A 185 13.16 -14.98 24.40
C LYS A 185 12.84 -13.97 25.51
N TYR A 186 11.87 -13.10 25.26
CA TYR A 186 11.21 -12.30 26.26
C TYR A 186 9.99 -13.08 26.73
N PRO A 187 9.65 -13.09 28.01
CA PRO A 187 8.35 -13.55 28.46
C PRO A 187 7.31 -12.55 27.94
N LEU A 188 6.90 -12.67 26.67
CA LEU A 188 5.62 -12.15 26.22
C LEU A 188 4.55 -13.09 26.81
N LYS A 189 4.34 -12.95 28.12
CA LYS A 189 3.22 -13.53 28.85
C LYS A 189 1.98 -12.64 28.76
N GLN A 190 1.90 -11.84 27.71
CA GLN A 190 0.64 -11.30 27.22
C GLN A 190 0.56 -11.76 25.78
N GLU A 191 -0.13 -12.89 25.58
CA GLU A 191 -0.96 -13.01 24.40
C GLU A 191 -1.68 -11.67 24.28
N ILE A 192 -1.44 -10.94 23.19
CA ILE A 192 -2.36 -9.89 22.75
C ILE A 192 -3.61 -10.66 22.27
N SER A 193 -4.28 -11.31 23.22
CA SER A 193 -5.72 -11.47 23.20
C SER A 193 -6.20 -10.06 22.95
N LEU A 194 -6.70 -9.80 21.74
CA LEU A 194 -7.48 -8.61 21.43
C LEU A 194 -8.54 -8.54 22.50
N SER A 195 -8.22 -7.80 23.56
CA SER A 195 -9.01 -7.82 24.77
C SER A 195 -10.35 -7.21 24.36
N THR A 196 -11.43 -7.91 24.69
CA THR A 196 -12.78 -7.48 24.31
C THR A 196 -12.96 -6.01 24.64
N SER A 197 -13.64 -5.20 23.81
CA SER A 197 -13.79 -3.74 24.02
C SER A 197 -14.17 -3.31 25.46
N LYS A 198 -14.85 -4.20 26.19
CA LYS A 198 -15.15 -4.04 27.62
C LYS A 198 -13.88 -3.87 28.49
N THR A 199 -12.87 -4.69 28.31
CA THR A 199 -11.61 -4.65 29.10
C THR A 199 -10.78 -3.40 28.79
N ASN A 200 -10.84 -2.89 27.55
CA ASN A 200 -10.15 -1.66 27.17
C ASN A 200 -10.73 -0.42 27.88
N TRP A 201 -12.06 -0.29 27.97
CA TRP A 201 -12.67 0.85 28.67
C TRP A 201 -12.49 0.81 30.18
N GLU A 202 -12.45 -0.38 30.79
CA GLU A 202 -12.09 -0.51 32.22
C GLU A 202 -10.66 -0.02 32.47
N ALA A 203 -9.71 -0.33 31.57
CA ALA A 203 -8.34 0.18 31.66
C ALA A 203 -8.25 1.70 31.42
N ILE A 204 -9.03 2.25 30.47
CA ILE A 204 -9.13 3.70 30.25
C ILE A 204 -9.72 4.40 31.48
N GLU A 205 -10.76 3.83 32.09
CA GLU A 205 -11.37 4.37 33.30
C GLU A 205 -10.36 4.40 34.46
N ASN A 206 -9.61 3.32 34.66
CA ASN A 206 -8.58 3.27 35.70
C ASN A 206 -7.42 4.26 35.47
N GLU A 207 -7.00 4.47 34.22
CA GLU A 207 -5.88 5.36 33.90
C GLU A 207 -6.28 6.86 33.90
N TYR A 208 -7.49 7.18 33.43
CA TYR A 208 -7.90 8.57 33.16
C TYR A 208 -9.13 9.03 33.94
N ASP A 209 -9.74 8.18 34.76
CA ASP A 209 -10.99 8.44 35.49
C ASP A 209 -12.18 8.78 34.57
N VAL A 210 -12.26 8.09 33.42
CA VAL A 210 -13.30 8.30 32.39
C VAL A 210 -13.91 6.98 31.93
N ASN A 211 -15.16 6.71 32.32
CA ASN A 211 -15.90 5.59 31.74
C ASN A 211 -16.57 5.93 30.40
N LYS A 212 -16.84 4.87 29.62
CA LYS A 212 -17.48 4.93 28.31
C LYS A 212 -18.83 5.66 28.33
N ARG A 213 -19.62 5.47 29.41
CA ARG A 213 -20.96 6.04 29.53
C ARG A 213 -20.92 7.55 29.76
N SER A 214 -20.07 8.03 30.65
CA SER A 214 -19.90 9.47 30.94
C SER A 214 -19.32 10.20 29.73
N PHE A 215 -18.35 9.61 29.05
CA PHE A 215 -17.81 10.12 27.79
C PHE A 215 -18.91 10.21 26.72
N GLY A 216 -19.69 9.14 26.54
CA GLY A 216 -20.79 9.10 25.58
C GLY A 216 -21.85 10.18 25.82
N LYS A 217 -22.12 10.57 27.07
CA LYS A 217 -23.05 11.67 27.37
C LYS A 217 -22.52 13.02 26.90
N LYS A 218 -21.21 13.26 27.00
CA LYS A 218 -20.57 14.51 26.59
C LYS A 218 -20.54 14.66 25.07
N ILE A 219 -20.44 13.56 24.33
CA ILE A 219 -20.50 13.57 22.85
C ILE A 219 -21.91 13.28 22.31
N ASN A 220 -22.98 13.63 23.03
CA ASN A 220 -24.35 13.32 22.61
C ASN A 220 -24.78 14.05 21.31
N PHE A 221 -24.05 15.10 20.93
CA PHE A 221 -24.22 15.77 19.64
C PHE A 221 -23.83 14.87 18.43
N VAL A 222 -23.13 13.75 18.66
CA VAL A 222 -22.87 12.73 17.62
C VAL A 222 -24.06 11.77 17.57
N SER A 223 -25.06 12.14 16.76
CA SER A 223 -26.32 11.39 16.60
C SER A 223 -26.20 10.14 15.72
N ASP A 224 -25.22 10.11 14.82
CA ASP A 224 -24.93 8.99 13.94
C ASP A 224 -24.27 7.85 14.74
N SER A 225 -25.00 6.73 14.88
CA SER A 225 -24.56 5.58 15.69
C SER A 225 -23.28 4.94 15.17
N HIS A 226 -23.10 4.88 13.84
CA HIS A 226 -21.93 4.28 13.23
C HIS A 226 -20.67 5.15 13.43
N LYS A 227 -20.79 6.47 13.27
CA LYS A 227 -19.67 7.39 13.59
C LYS A 227 -19.30 7.32 15.05
N ARG A 228 -20.29 7.22 15.94
CA ARG A 228 -20.07 7.09 17.37
C ARG A 228 -19.35 5.80 17.73
N GLU A 229 -19.69 4.68 17.10
CA GLU A 229 -18.97 3.40 17.23
C GLU A 229 -17.50 3.52 16.78
N ILE A 230 -17.26 4.16 15.63
CA ILE A 230 -15.90 4.42 15.12
C ILE A 230 -15.09 5.26 16.12
N ILE A 231 -15.66 6.34 16.67
CA ILE A 231 -15.00 7.19 17.66
C ILE A 231 -14.59 6.38 18.89
N PHE A 232 -15.51 5.55 19.44
CA PHE A 232 -15.18 4.72 20.60
C PHE A 232 -14.07 3.70 20.31
N ARG A 233 -14.14 3.01 19.16
CA ARG A 233 -13.11 2.06 18.73
C ARG A 233 -11.75 2.75 18.57
N ASP A 234 -11.72 3.92 17.95
CA ASP A 234 -10.47 4.61 17.66
C ASP A 234 -9.83 5.19 18.95
N ILE A 235 -10.64 5.54 19.96
CA ILE A 235 -10.15 5.85 21.31
C ILE A 235 -9.51 4.60 21.95
N GLU A 236 -10.20 3.44 21.91
CA GLU A 236 -9.70 2.18 22.46
C GLU A 236 -8.35 1.79 21.81
N HIS A 237 -8.29 1.80 20.48
CA HIS A 237 -7.07 1.50 19.74
C HIS A 237 -5.96 2.52 20.04
N SER A 238 -6.28 3.81 20.12
CA SER A 238 -5.28 4.84 20.41
C SER A 238 -4.68 4.65 21.80
N PHE A 239 -5.49 4.27 22.78
CA PHE A 239 -5.05 3.93 24.13
C PHE A 239 -4.13 2.69 24.13
N GLU A 240 -4.56 1.60 23.49
CA GLU A 240 -3.80 0.35 23.42
C GLU A 240 -2.43 0.56 22.74
N LEU A 241 -2.42 1.27 21.61
CA LEU A 241 -1.18 1.63 20.90
C LEU A 241 -0.23 2.45 21.79
N ALA A 242 -0.74 3.43 22.53
CA ALA A 242 0.07 4.20 23.47
C ALA A 242 0.60 3.32 24.61
N PHE A 243 -0.21 2.41 25.12
CA PHE A 243 0.17 1.49 26.20
C PHE A 243 1.23 0.48 25.77
N LEU A 244 1.17 -0.01 24.53
CA LEU A 244 2.16 -0.91 23.93
C LEU A 244 3.46 -0.19 23.48
N GLY A 245 3.51 1.14 23.56
CA GLY A 245 4.66 1.93 23.14
C GLY A 245 4.73 2.22 21.64
N LEU A 246 3.64 1.96 20.91
CA LEU A 246 3.45 2.33 19.51
C LEU A 246 3.04 3.80 19.41
N SER A 247 3.94 4.70 19.83
CA SER A 247 3.64 6.12 20.07
C SER A 247 3.15 6.88 18.85
N LYS A 248 3.75 6.63 17.68
CA LYS A 248 3.39 7.33 16.43
C LYS A 248 1.95 7.05 15.99
N PRO A 249 1.52 5.78 15.77
CA PRO A 249 0.14 5.52 15.37
C PRO A 249 -0.87 5.93 16.45
N ALA A 250 -0.52 5.84 17.74
CA ALA A 250 -1.36 6.35 18.82
C ALA A 250 -1.65 7.86 18.68
N VAL A 251 -0.62 8.69 18.49
CA VAL A 251 -0.80 10.15 18.33
C VAL A 251 -1.60 10.49 17.07
N ILE A 252 -1.36 9.78 15.96
CA ILE A 252 -2.12 10.00 14.72
C ILE A 252 -3.60 9.72 14.95
N LEU A 253 -3.92 8.61 15.60
CA LEU A 253 -5.30 8.20 15.85
C LEU A 253 -6.00 9.12 16.85
N ALA A 254 -5.35 9.47 17.97
CA ALA A 254 -5.87 10.46 18.92
C ALA A 254 -6.15 11.81 18.25
N GLY A 255 -5.22 12.30 17.43
CA GLY A 255 -5.40 13.55 16.68
C GLY A 255 -6.56 13.49 15.68
N GLY A 256 -6.79 12.33 15.05
CA GLY A 256 -7.94 12.10 14.17
C GLY A 256 -9.27 12.12 14.93
N VAL A 257 -9.33 11.49 16.10
CA VAL A 257 -10.53 11.52 16.97
C VAL A 257 -10.85 12.95 17.40
N ILE A 258 -9.85 13.72 17.84
CA ILE A 258 -10.04 15.13 18.25
C ILE A 258 -10.55 15.97 17.07
N GLU A 259 -9.90 15.86 15.90
CA GLU A 259 -10.29 16.60 14.70
C GLU A 259 -11.77 16.35 14.35
N GLU A 260 -12.19 15.08 14.34
CA GLU A 260 -13.56 14.69 13.99
C GLU A 260 -14.58 15.16 15.05
N LEU A 261 -14.23 15.08 16.34
CA LEU A 261 -15.08 15.58 17.41
C LEU A 261 -15.32 17.08 17.30
N LEU A 262 -14.27 17.88 17.05
CA LEU A 262 -14.40 19.33 16.87
C LEU A 262 -15.26 19.66 15.65
N ARG A 263 -15.04 18.96 14.53
CA ARG A 263 -15.84 19.14 13.31
C ARG A 263 -17.32 18.85 13.55
N LEU A 264 -17.64 17.76 14.23
CA LEU A 264 -19.02 17.39 14.57
C LEU A 264 -19.64 18.36 15.57
N TYR A 265 -18.86 18.88 16.52
CA TYR A 265 -19.33 19.85 17.50
C TYR A 265 -19.65 21.21 16.86
N LEU A 266 -18.81 21.70 15.94
CA LEU A 266 -19.09 22.89 15.14
C LEU A 266 -20.37 22.73 14.31
N LYS A 267 -20.54 21.56 13.66
CA LYS A 267 -21.75 21.25 12.90
C LYS A 267 -23.00 21.27 13.78
N HIS A 268 -22.94 20.70 14.97
CA HIS A 268 -24.06 20.71 15.92
C HIS A 268 -24.45 22.14 16.34
N ASN A 269 -23.46 23.02 16.50
CA ASN A 269 -23.67 24.43 16.84
C ASN A 269 -23.99 25.32 15.61
N ASN A 270 -24.12 24.74 14.41
CA ASN A 270 -24.34 25.46 13.16
C ASN A 270 -23.26 26.52 12.84
N ILE A 271 -22.01 26.27 13.25
CA ILE A 271 -20.87 27.16 13.01
C ILE A 271 -20.04 26.59 11.86
N SER A 272 -19.79 27.41 10.84
CA SER A 272 -18.97 27.02 9.70
C SER A 272 -17.53 27.53 9.85
N PRO A 273 -16.52 26.65 9.86
CA PRO A 273 -15.13 27.08 9.88
C PRO A 273 -14.71 27.63 8.51
N PRO A 274 -13.68 28.50 8.44
CA PRO A 274 -13.18 29.05 7.17
C PRO A 274 -12.69 27.98 6.17
N SER A 275 -12.21 26.84 6.67
CA SER A 275 -11.90 25.67 5.84
C SER A 275 -12.03 24.37 6.64
N ASN A 276 -12.12 23.25 5.92
CA ASN A 276 -12.17 21.91 6.51
C ASN A 276 -10.77 21.40 6.91
N SER A 277 -10.15 22.03 7.90
CA SER A 277 -8.85 21.61 8.44
C SER A 277 -8.85 21.58 9.96
N PHE A 278 -8.06 20.69 10.54
CA PHE A 278 -7.93 20.58 12.01
C PHE A 278 -7.60 21.93 12.68
N ASP A 279 -6.67 22.71 12.12
CA ASP A 279 -6.29 24.03 12.63
C ASP A 279 -7.49 25.01 12.63
N ASN A 280 -8.29 25.02 11.57
CA ASN A 280 -9.45 25.89 11.48
C ASN A 280 -10.59 25.43 12.39
N TYR A 281 -10.75 24.14 12.67
CA TYR A 281 -11.72 23.68 13.67
C TYR A 281 -11.34 24.17 15.08
N ILE A 282 -10.07 24.06 15.47
CA ILE A 282 -9.58 24.52 16.77
C ILE A 282 -9.81 26.03 16.93
N LYS A 283 -9.35 26.83 15.95
CA LYS A 283 -9.49 28.29 15.95
C LYS A 283 -10.95 28.72 15.99
N THR A 284 -11.81 28.08 15.20
CA THR A 284 -13.23 28.41 15.14
C THR A 284 -13.90 28.11 16.49
N CYS A 285 -13.60 26.98 17.12
CA CYS A 285 -14.12 26.68 18.45
C CYS A 285 -13.65 27.69 19.51
N GLU A 286 -12.38 28.07 19.54
CA GLU A 286 -11.86 29.06 20.49
C GLU A 286 -12.47 30.45 20.28
N GLN A 287 -12.55 30.92 19.04
CA GLN A 287 -13.12 32.23 18.68
C GLN A 287 -14.61 32.36 19.03
N ASN A 288 -15.36 31.25 18.99
CA ASN A 288 -16.77 31.22 19.35
C ASN A 288 -17.01 30.87 20.83
N GLY A 289 -15.95 30.80 21.65
CA GLY A 289 -16.07 30.47 23.08
C GLY A 289 -16.51 29.03 23.37
N LEU A 290 -16.44 28.14 22.36
CA LEU A 290 -16.79 26.72 22.47
C LEU A 290 -15.68 25.89 23.10
N LEU A 291 -14.44 26.40 23.11
CA LEU A 291 -13.31 25.81 23.83
C LEU A 291 -12.60 26.87 24.65
N LYS A 292 -12.21 26.52 25.88
CA LYS A 292 -11.30 27.34 26.66
C LYS A 292 -9.94 27.41 25.97
N SER A 293 -9.24 28.54 26.11
CA SER A 293 -7.92 28.75 25.49
C SER A 293 -6.89 27.69 25.88
N GLY A 294 -6.92 27.19 27.11
CA GLY A 294 -6.08 26.07 27.55
C GLY A 294 -6.34 24.77 26.78
N VAL A 295 -7.60 24.48 26.48
CA VAL A 295 -8.04 23.29 25.73
C VAL A 295 -7.76 23.45 24.24
N SER A 296 -7.90 24.66 23.70
CA SER A 296 -7.47 25.02 22.33
C SER A 296 -5.98 24.72 22.12
N ARG A 297 -5.12 25.21 23.04
CA ARG A 297 -3.66 24.96 23.00
C ARG A 297 -3.32 23.48 23.10
N LEU A 298 -4.07 22.71 23.89
CA LEU A 298 -3.88 21.27 23.99
C LEU A 298 -4.20 20.57 22.66
N SER A 299 -5.31 20.93 22.02
CA SER A 299 -5.71 20.42 20.71
C SER A 299 -4.67 20.75 19.64
N ASP A 300 -4.14 21.97 19.68
CA ASP A 300 -3.10 22.43 18.76
C ASP A 300 -1.77 21.67 18.96
N SER A 301 -1.40 21.38 20.21
CA SER A 301 -0.24 20.54 20.53
C SER A 301 -0.35 19.13 19.93
N VAL A 302 -1.52 18.48 20.07
CA VAL A 302 -1.74 17.14 19.48
C VAL A 302 -1.71 17.21 17.94
N ARG A 303 -2.30 18.25 17.33
CA ARG A 303 -2.20 18.51 15.90
C ARG A 303 -0.74 18.63 15.45
N HIS A 304 0.07 19.37 16.20
CA HIS A 304 1.49 19.52 15.93
C HIS A 304 2.23 18.18 15.98
N PHE A 305 2.03 17.38 17.03
CA PHE A 305 2.66 16.04 17.11
C PHE A 305 2.23 15.11 15.98
N ARG A 306 0.94 15.12 15.60
CA ARG A 306 0.44 14.37 14.43
C ARG A 306 1.13 14.80 13.13
N ASN A 307 1.36 16.10 12.94
CA ASN A 307 2.01 16.61 11.73
C ASN A 307 3.53 16.37 11.71
N LEU A 308 4.17 16.27 12.89
CA LEU A 308 5.60 15.95 13.00
C LEU A 308 5.95 14.55 12.48
N VAL A 309 5.02 13.61 12.57
CA VAL A 309 5.21 12.22 12.11
C VAL A 309 4.79 11.99 10.66
N HIS A 310 4.48 13.05 9.93
CA HIS A 310 4.25 12.99 8.49
C HIS A 310 5.56 12.63 7.76
N LEU A 311 5.48 11.75 6.76
CA LEU A 311 6.67 11.19 6.07
C LEU A 311 7.61 12.26 5.51
N SER A 312 7.05 13.34 4.96
CA SER A 312 7.84 14.46 4.42
C SER A 312 8.68 15.17 5.49
N THR A 313 8.18 15.23 6.73
CA THR A 313 8.84 15.88 7.87
C THR A 313 9.87 14.93 8.50
N GLU A 314 9.54 13.64 8.64
CA GLU A 314 10.43 12.64 9.25
C GLU A 314 11.72 12.44 8.46
N LYS A 315 11.66 12.51 7.12
CA LYS A 315 12.84 12.37 6.25
C LYS A 315 13.98 13.32 6.60
N THR A 316 13.66 14.49 7.18
CA THR A 316 14.64 15.55 7.43
C THR A 316 15.02 15.72 8.90
N LYS A 317 14.15 15.37 9.86
CA LYS A 317 14.30 15.80 11.26
C LYS A 317 14.40 14.69 12.33
N LYS A 318 14.33 13.40 11.96
CA LYS A 318 14.49 12.24 12.88
C LYS A 318 13.77 12.39 14.23
N TYR A 319 12.58 12.98 14.25
CA TYR A 319 11.82 13.13 15.49
C TYR A 319 11.31 11.78 15.98
N THR A 320 11.37 11.55 17.30
CA THR A 320 10.75 10.41 17.96
C THR A 320 9.66 10.90 18.92
N ILE A 321 8.51 10.23 18.92
CA ILE A 321 7.44 10.49 19.89
C ILE A 321 7.61 9.51 21.06
N SER A 322 7.76 10.06 22.26
CA SER A 322 7.85 9.25 23.48
C SER A 322 6.51 8.59 23.83
N LYS A 323 6.57 7.47 24.57
CA LYS A 323 5.36 6.82 25.11
C LYS A 323 4.51 7.77 25.97
N ALA A 324 5.18 8.62 26.76
CA ALA A 324 4.51 9.63 27.59
C ALA A 324 3.75 10.66 26.75
N THR A 325 4.35 11.12 25.63
CA THR A 325 3.71 12.03 24.69
C THR A 325 2.46 11.40 24.06
N ALA A 326 2.54 10.11 23.68
CA ALA A 326 1.39 9.39 23.13
C ALA A 326 0.25 9.24 24.14
N LYS A 327 0.55 8.88 25.40
CA LYS A 327 -0.44 8.86 26.49
C LYS A 327 -1.06 10.24 26.73
N GLY A 328 -0.26 11.32 26.63
CA GLY A 328 -0.75 12.69 26.72
C GLY A 328 -1.72 13.06 25.60
N ALA A 329 -1.44 12.62 24.37
CA ALA A 329 -2.35 12.82 23.24
C ALA A 329 -3.70 12.09 23.45
N VAL A 330 -3.68 10.85 23.96
CA VAL A 330 -4.90 10.10 24.32
C VAL A 330 -5.68 10.83 25.43
N SER A 331 -4.99 11.25 26.50
CA SER A 331 -5.60 12.02 27.60
C SER A 331 -6.27 13.30 27.10
N SER A 332 -5.70 13.95 26.09
CA SER A 332 -6.24 15.18 25.52
C SER A 332 -7.65 15.01 24.93
N ILE A 333 -7.99 13.82 24.41
CA ILE A 333 -9.34 13.51 23.93
C ILE A 333 -10.36 13.75 25.06
N PHE A 334 -10.08 13.24 26.25
CA PHE A 334 -10.97 13.33 27.39
C PHE A 334 -11.05 14.74 27.97
N THR A 335 -9.93 15.46 27.99
CA THR A 335 -9.88 16.88 28.40
C THR A 335 -10.71 17.76 27.48
N ILE A 336 -10.62 17.56 26.16
CA ILE A 336 -11.33 18.38 25.17
C ILE A 336 -12.85 18.17 25.27
N VAL A 337 -13.27 16.93 25.46
CA VAL A 337 -14.69 16.57 25.58
C VAL A 337 -15.35 17.13 26.85
N ASN A 338 -14.58 17.60 27.84
CA ASN A 338 -15.14 18.30 29.01
C ASN A 338 -15.64 19.72 28.71
N ASP A 339 -15.24 20.30 27.58
CA ASP A 339 -15.70 21.63 27.14
C ASP A 339 -16.85 21.54 26.11
N PHE A 340 -17.32 20.33 25.79
CA PHE A 340 -18.46 20.10 24.90
C PHE A 340 -19.82 20.16 25.59
#